data_AF-A0A3B1D4X8-F1
#
_entry.id   AF-A0A3B1D4X8-F1
#
_cell.length_a   1.000
_cell.length_b   1.000
_cell.length_c   1.000
_cell.angle_alpha   90.00
_cell.angle_beta   90.00
_cell.angle_gamma   90.00
#
_symmetry.space_group_name_H-M   'P 1'
#
loop_
_entity.id
_entity.type
_entity.pdbx_description
1 polymer ?
#
loop_
_entity_poly.entity_id
_entity_poly.type
_entity_poly.pdbx_seq_one_letter_code
_entity_poly.pdbx_strand_id
1 'polypeptide(L)' 'MSKLRVIFHVNETPKWDVALANITNLLRDVGDSGAEVLVLSNGPSVEVFGNSEKMKKIEELAGRGVKFLACRNS' A
#
# COMPACT_ATOMS: atom_id res chain seq x y z
N MET A 1 -19.14 13.98 -0.34
CA MET A 1 -18.95 12.66 -1.00
C MET A 1 -18.70 11.63 0.09
N SER A 2 -19.16 10.40 -0.07
CA SER A 2 -18.80 9.31 0.86
C SER A 2 -17.33 8.95 0.72
N LYS A 3 -16.70 8.58 1.84
CA LYS A 3 -15.30 8.13 1.89
C LYS A 3 -15.10 6.90 0.99
N LEU A 4 -14.09 6.92 0.12
CA LEU A 4 -13.74 5.78 -0.71
C LEU A 4 -13.16 4.65 0.15
N ARG A 5 -13.44 3.40 -0.19
CA ARG A 5 -12.81 2.22 0.43
C ARG A 5 -12.11 1.43 -0.67
N VAL A 6 -10.80 1.29 -0.57
CA VAL A 6 -9.96 0.76 -1.66
C VAL A 6 -9.01 -0.30 -1.12
N ILE A 7 -8.93 -1.42 -1.85
CA ILE A 7 -7.89 -2.44 -1.63
C ILE A 7 -6.93 -2.39 -2.82
N PHE A 8 -5.65 -2.16 -2.54
CA PHE A 8 -4.56 -2.41 -3.49
C PHE A 8 -4.05 -3.82 -3.25
N HIS A 9 -4.20 -4.69 -4.24
CA HIS A 9 -3.66 -6.03 -4.21
C HIS A 9 -2.33 -6.06 -4.95
N VAL A 10 -1.28 -6.55 -4.28
CA VAL A 10 0.05 -6.70 -4.86
C VAL A 10 0.48 -8.14 -4.69
N ASN A 11 0.72 -8.84 -5.80
CA ASN A 11 1.15 -10.24 -5.81
C ASN A 11 2.50 -10.47 -6.52
N GLU A 12 3.10 -9.42 -7.07
CA GLU A 12 4.36 -9.47 -7.81
C GLU A 12 5.34 -8.42 -7.29
N THR A 13 6.59 -8.82 -7.01
CA THR A 13 7.64 -7.92 -6.48
C THR A 13 7.88 -6.66 -7.33
N PRO A 14 7.95 -6.73 -8.68
CA PRO A 14 8.18 -5.55 -9.52
C PRO A 14 7.04 -4.51 -9.50
N LYS A 15 5.85 -4.85 -9.00
CA LYS A 15 4.69 -3.96 -8.99
C LYS A 15 4.66 -3.01 -7.79
N TRP A 16 5.53 -3.19 -6.81
CA TRP A 16 5.55 -2.37 -5.59
C TRP A 16 5.74 -0.88 -5.86
N ASP A 17 6.61 -0.51 -6.80
CA ASP A 17 6.83 0.90 -7.14
C ASP A 17 5.56 1.57 -7.68
N VAL A 18 4.89 0.90 -8.60
CA VAL A 18 3.64 1.38 -9.19
C VAL A 18 2.55 1.42 -8.12
N ALA A 19 2.45 0.41 -7.25
CA ALA A 19 1.45 0.38 -6.19
C ALA A 19 1.61 1.54 -5.21
N LEU A 20 2.83 1.78 -4.70
CA LEU A 20 3.11 2.86 -3.75
C LEU A 20 2.90 4.25 -4.39
N ALA A 21 3.28 4.41 -5.65
CA ALA A 21 3.02 5.63 -6.42
C ALA A 21 1.51 5.88 -6.58
N ASN A 22 0.74 4.83 -6.92
CA ASN A 22 -0.70 4.95 -7.09
C ASN A 22 -1.44 5.27 -5.78
N ILE A 23 -1.02 4.69 -4.66
CA ILE A 23 -1.55 5.04 -3.33
C ILE A 23 -1.25 6.51 -3.02
N THR A 24 -0.03 6.97 -3.29
CA THR A 24 0.37 8.37 -3.08
C THR A 24 -0.51 9.32 -3.92
N ASN A 25 -0.75 8.98 -5.19
CA ASN A 25 -1.60 9.75 -6.08
C ASN A 25 -3.06 9.77 -5.61
N LEU A 26 -3.62 8.62 -5.22
CA LEU A 26 -4.98 8.54 -4.68
C LEU A 26 -5.14 9.47 -3.47
N LEU A 27 -4.24 9.39 -2.48
CA LEU A 27 -4.32 10.22 -1.29
C LEU A 27 -4.10 11.70 -1.59
N ARG A 28 -3.30 12.05 -2.61
CA ARG A 28 -3.16 13.43 -3.07
C ARG A 28 -4.47 13.97 -3.66
N ASP A 29 -5.18 13.13 -4.41
CA ASP A 29 -6.36 13.55 -5.16
C ASP A 29 -7.61 13.64 -4.26
N VAL A 30 -7.75 12.76 -3.26
CA VAL A 30 -8.92 12.74 -2.37
C VAL A 30 -8.65 13.18 -0.93
N GLY A 31 -7.38 13.43 -0.59
CA GLY A 31 -6.93 13.71 0.77
C GLY A 31 -6.86 12.45 1.66
N ASP A 32 -6.08 12.52 2.74
CA ASP A 32 -5.84 11.39 3.65
C ASP A 32 -7.13 10.86 4.31
N SER A 33 -8.13 11.73 4.51
CA SER A 33 -9.44 11.34 5.05
C SER A 33 -10.46 10.93 3.98
N GLY A 34 -10.19 11.20 2.71
CA GLY A 34 -11.09 10.90 1.59
C GLY A 34 -11.09 9.44 1.15
N ALA A 35 -10.07 8.67 1.52
CA ALA A 35 -9.98 7.23 1.27
C ALA A 35 -9.61 6.43 2.53
N GLU A 36 -10.19 5.24 2.69
CA GLU A 36 -9.65 4.18 3.53
C GLU A 36 -8.93 3.20 2.61
N VAL A 37 -7.61 3.09 2.77
CA VAL A 37 -6.75 2.29 1.90
C VAL A 37 -6.19 1.10 2.69
N LEU A 38 -6.38 -0.09 2.12
CA LEU A 38 -5.73 -1.31 2.56
C LEU A 38 -4.86 -1.84 1.42
N VAL A 39 -3.65 -2.26 1.73
CA VAL A 39 -2.75 -2.94 0.81
C VAL A 39 -2.66 -4.39 1.24
N LEU A 40 -3.06 -5.32 0.36
CA LEU A 40 -2.92 -6.75 0.58
C LEU A 40 -1.77 -7.28 -0.27
N SER A 41 -0.72 -7.74 0.41
CA SER A 41 0.42 -8.42 -0.19
C SER A 41 0.28 -9.94 -0.03
N ASN A 42 0.48 -10.70 -1.11
CA ASN A 42 0.51 -12.17 -1.08
C ASN A 42 1.49 -12.74 -2.11
N GLY A 43 1.96 -13.97 -1.88
CA GLY A 43 2.95 -14.59 -2.76
C GLY A 43 4.29 -13.82 -2.72
N PRO A 44 5.04 -13.76 -3.84
CA PRO A 44 6.38 -13.16 -3.87
C PRO A 44 6.44 -11.70 -3.40
N SER A 45 5.33 -10.96 -3.52
CA SER A 45 5.29 -9.56 -3.09
C SER A 45 5.46 -9.36 -1.57
N VAL A 46 5.32 -10.40 -0.75
CA VAL A 46 5.56 -10.32 0.70
C VAL A 46 7.03 -10.01 1.02
N GLU A 47 7.96 -10.37 0.13
CA GLU A 47 9.40 -10.08 0.31
C GLU A 47 9.73 -8.58 0.42
N VAL A 48 8.82 -7.68 0.02
CA VAL A 48 9.01 -6.23 0.13
C VAL A 48 9.30 -5.78 1.56
N PHE A 49 8.77 -6.50 2.57
CA PHE A 49 8.94 -6.12 3.96
C PHE A 49 10.39 -6.33 4.45
N GLY A 50 11.21 -7.04 3.67
CA GLY A 50 12.66 -7.13 3.86
C GLY A 50 13.47 -6.06 3.12
N ASN A 51 12.84 -5.23 2.27
CA ASN A 51 13.53 -4.19 1.49
C ASN A 51 13.50 -2.85 2.24
N SER A 52 14.67 -2.41 2.73
CA SER A 52 14.79 -1.18 3.53
C SER A 52 14.38 0.10 2.80
N GLU A 53 14.55 0.17 1.48
CA GLU A 53 14.15 1.36 0.70
C GLU A 53 12.63 1.44 0.58
N LYS A 54 11.99 0.32 0.23
CA LYS A 54 10.53 0.24 0.14
C LYS A 54 9.87 0.41 1.51
N MET A 55 10.49 -0.11 2.57
CA MET A 55 9.99 0.02 3.93
C MET A 55 9.86 1.48 4.38
N LYS A 56 10.79 2.37 4.01
CA LYS A 56 10.65 3.81 4.30
C LYS A 56 9.37 4.39 3.71
N LYS A 57 9.03 4.02 2.47
CA LYS A 57 7.82 4.51 1.81
C LYS A 57 6.55 3.87 2.38
N ILE A 58 6.63 2.59 2.75
CA ILE A 58 5.53 1.88 3.45
C ILE A 58 5.25 2.55 4.79
N GLU A 59 6.27 2.86 5.58
CA GLU A 59 6.15 3.55 6.87
C GLU A 59 5.57 4.96 6.72
N GLU A 60 6.02 5.73 5.72
CA GLU A 60 5.45 7.05 5.40
C GLU A 60 3.94 6.95 5.12
N LEU A 61 3.53 6.01 4.25
CA LEU A 61 2.13 5.82 3.89
C LEU A 61 1.31 5.24 5.05
N ALA A 62 1.89 4.39 5.88
CA ALA A 62 1.27 3.87 7.09
C ALA A 62 1.00 5.00 8.10
N GLY A 63 1.94 5.95 8.24
CA GLY A 63 1.75 7.18 9.03
C GLY A 63 0.59 8.05 8.56
N ARG A 64 0.19 7.92 7.28
CA ARG A 64 -0.98 8.59 6.69
C ARG A 64 -2.27 7.76 6.78
N GLY A 65 -2.24 6.62 7.47
CA GLY A 65 -3.41 5.78 7.72
C GLY A 65 -3.64 4.64 6.72
N VAL A 66 -2.69 4.39 5.80
CA VAL A 66 -2.74 3.22 4.91
C VAL A 66 -2.42 1.94 5.70
N LYS A 67 -3.28 0.92 5.60
CA LYS A 67 -3.07 -0.36 6.30
C LYS A 67 -2.38 -1.35 5.37
N PHE A 68 -1.23 -1.89 5.75
CA PHE A 68 -0.52 -2.92 5.00
C PHE A 68 -0.73 -4.28 5.66
N LEU A 69 -1.22 -5.26 4.91
CA LEU A 69 -1.44 -6.63 5.34
C LEU A 69 -0.60 -7.59 4.48
N ALA A 70 0.05 -8.53 5.14
CA ALA A 70 0.80 -9.61 4.50
C ALA A 70 0.08 -10.94 4.70
N CYS A 71 -0.01 -11.74 3.64
CA CYS A 71 -0.45 -13.12 3.73
C CYS A 71 0.54 -13.95 4.57
N ARG A 72 0.07 -14.66 5.59
CA ARG A 72 0.92 -15.51 6.45
C ARG A 72 1.27 -16.88 5.86
N ASN A 73 0.75 -17.19 4.67
CA ASN A 73 0.98 -18.44 3.95
C ASN A 73 1.81 -18.21 2.67
N SER A 74 2.58 -17.14 2.63
CA SER A 74 3.35 -16.68 1.47
C SER A 74 4.81 -16.49 1.84
#